data_AF-A0A1G7KAE4-F1
#
_entry.id   AF-A0A1G7KAE4-F1
#
_cell.length_a   1.000
_cell.length_b   1.000
_cell.length_c   1.000
_cell.angle_alpha   90.00
_cell.angle_beta   90.00
_cell.angle_gamma   90.00
#
_symmetry.space_group_name_H-M   'P 1'
#
loop_
_entity.id
_entity.type
_entity.pdbx_description
1 polymer ?
#
loop_
_entity_poly.entity_id
_entity_poly.type
_entity_poly.pdbx_seq_one_letter_code
_entity_poly.pdbx_strand_id
1 'polypeptide(L)'
;MTKKNTFKNYILFTFAGTFLLCTSCNTPIKDKEIAPPVDVDPIEGVWELSHFYHLANGDTLITDTSKVQHKIYLDGYVIWNTSPAEDASEWHGYGTYTFKNDTITEVLTSMSYSMKSDINTYIIPIERTKNSYKQVNTYSHNDTVFHNIEIYKRIN
;
A
#
# COMPACT_ATOMS: atom_id res chain seq x y z
N MET A 1 72.45 -58.97 24.91
CA MET A 1 71.39 -59.23 23.89
C MET A 1 70.42 -58.05 23.89
N THR A 2 70.36 -57.30 22.77
CA THR A 2 69.22 -56.54 22.18
C THR A 2 68.18 -55.85 23.10
N LYS A 3 67.76 -54.59 22.93
CA LYS A 3 67.98 -53.52 21.92
C LYS A 3 67.33 -52.21 22.43
N LYS A 4 68.04 -51.06 22.28
CA LYS A 4 67.63 -49.66 21.97
C LYS A 4 66.41 -49.01 22.67
N ASN A 5 66.60 -47.84 23.33
CA ASN A 5 66.37 -46.46 22.83
C ASN A 5 64.92 -46.23 22.35
N THR A 6 64.15 -45.22 22.76
CA THR A 6 64.44 -43.78 22.94
C THR A 6 63.16 -43.14 23.49
N PHE A 7 63.17 -42.44 24.63
CA PHE A 7 62.02 -41.65 25.09
C PHE A 7 62.50 -40.26 25.53
N LYS A 8 62.74 -39.40 24.55
CA LYS A 8 62.85 -37.96 24.72
C LYS A 8 61.95 -37.31 23.67
N ASN A 9 61.13 -36.37 24.13
CA ASN A 9 60.33 -35.41 23.36
C ASN A 9 58.95 -35.91 22.87
N TYR A 10 57.98 -35.95 23.79
CA TYR A 10 56.54 -35.90 23.49
C TYR A 10 55.86 -34.71 24.19
N ILE A 11 56.46 -33.53 24.10
CA ILE A 11 55.78 -32.26 24.43
C ILE A 11 56.11 -31.28 23.31
N LEU A 12 55.52 -31.46 22.13
CA LEU A 12 55.37 -30.35 21.17
C LEU A 12 54.52 -30.67 19.93
N PHE A 13 53.42 -31.43 20.01
CA PHE A 13 52.58 -31.64 18.81
C PHE A 13 51.11 -31.83 19.13
N THR A 14 50.48 -30.81 19.70
CA THR A 14 49.01 -30.67 19.71
C THR A 14 48.63 -29.20 19.75
N PHE A 15 48.92 -28.44 18.69
CA PHE A 15 48.26 -27.16 18.40
C PHE A 15 48.51 -26.71 16.95
N ALA A 16 48.47 -27.66 16.00
CA ALA A 16 48.59 -27.37 14.57
C ALA A 16 47.47 -28.11 13.84
N GLY A 17 46.27 -27.53 13.81
CA GLY A 17 45.13 -28.19 13.18
C GLY A 17 43.88 -27.36 12.91
N THR A 18 43.75 -26.13 13.44
CA THR A 18 42.56 -25.29 13.22
C THR A 18 42.91 -23.80 13.26
N PHE A 19 43.80 -23.37 12.35
CA PHE A 19 43.95 -21.94 12.04
C PHE A 19 44.23 -21.73 10.55
N LEU A 20 43.43 -22.37 9.71
CA LEU A 20 43.28 -22.02 8.30
C LEU A 20 41.80 -22.10 7.98
N LEU A 21 41.14 -20.94 7.89
CA LEU A 21 40.00 -20.57 7.04
C LEU A 21 39.35 -19.27 7.57
N CYS A 22 40.14 -18.21 7.69
CA CYS A 22 39.61 -16.84 7.80
C CYS A 22 40.34 -15.93 6.81
N THR A 23 40.26 -16.26 5.53
CA THR A 23 40.43 -15.27 4.46
C THR A 23 39.07 -15.09 3.81
N SER A 24 38.16 -14.41 4.50
CA SER A 24 37.00 -13.81 3.85
C SER A 24 37.51 -12.72 2.91
N CYS A 25 37.27 -12.88 1.62
CA CYS A 25 37.54 -11.85 0.64
C CYS A 25 36.86 -10.54 1.06
N ASN A 26 37.64 -9.51 1.38
CA ASN A 26 37.17 -8.13 1.30
C ASN A 26 37.09 -7.76 -0.18
N THR A 27 36.10 -8.27 -0.90
CA THR A 27 35.64 -7.60 -2.11
C THR A 27 34.98 -6.30 -1.66
N PRO A 28 35.43 -5.11 -2.11
CA PRO A 28 34.64 -3.92 -1.91
C PRO A 28 33.29 -4.19 -2.54
N ILE A 29 32.23 -4.15 -1.72
CA ILE A 29 30.87 -4.09 -2.20
C ILE A 29 30.86 -2.85 -3.08
N LYS A 30 30.83 -3.05 -4.41
CA LYS A 30 30.40 -1.99 -5.30
C LYS A 30 29.01 -1.68 -4.84
N ASP A 31 28.84 -0.54 -4.18
CA ASP A 31 27.53 0.02 -3.91
C ASP A 31 26.74 -0.13 -5.20
N LYS A 32 25.74 -1.01 -5.14
CA LYS A 32 24.79 -1.14 -6.23
C LYS A 32 24.24 0.26 -6.37
N GLU A 33 24.58 0.90 -7.49
CA GLU A 33 24.06 2.20 -7.88
C GLU A 33 22.58 2.18 -7.52
N ILE A 34 22.22 2.96 -6.49
CA ILE A 34 20.86 3.04 -6.01
C ILE A 34 20.10 3.50 -7.24
N ALA A 35 19.29 2.60 -7.79
CA ALA A 35 18.40 2.92 -8.90
C ALA A 35 17.72 4.25 -8.54
N PRO A 36 17.56 5.17 -9.52
CA PRO A 36 16.89 6.44 -9.26
C PRO A 36 15.61 6.18 -8.44
N PRO A 37 15.28 7.06 -7.47
CA PRO A 37 14.16 6.83 -6.58
C PRO A 37 12.97 6.40 -7.42
N VAL A 38 12.41 5.23 -7.07
CA VAL A 38 11.15 4.76 -7.64
C VAL A 38 10.24 5.97 -7.64
N ASP A 39 9.71 6.34 -8.81
CA ASP A 39 8.73 7.41 -8.94
C ASP A 39 7.54 7.01 -8.08
N VAL A 40 7.53 7.47 -6.82
CA VAL A 40 6.52 7.10 -5.84
C VAL A 40 5.22 7.66 -6.38
N ASP A 41 4.27 6.78 -6.68
CA ASP A 41 2.99 7.18 -7.24
C ASP A 41 2.39 8.30 -6.36
N PRO A 42 2.04 9.48 -6.93
CA PRO A 42 1.52 10.60 -6.16
C PRO A 42 0.29 10.27 -5.31
N ILE A 43 -0.47 9.22 -5.63
CA ILE A 43 -1.61 8.77 -4.83
C ILE A 43 -1.26 7.73 -3.77
N GLU A 44 -0.09 7.10 -3.84
CA GLU A 44 0.34 6.09 -2.87
C GLU A 44 0.34 6.67 -1.46
N GLY A 45 -0.28 5.96 -0.52
CA GLY A 45 -0.43 6.38 0.87
C GLY A 45 -1.79 6.04 1.48
N VAL A 46 -1.98 6.49 2.72
CA VAL A 46 -3.22 6.33 3.48
C VAL A 46 -4.02 7.63 3.45
N TRP A 47 -5.31 7.51 3.20
CA TRP A 47 -6.23 8.61 2.99
C TRP A 47 -7.46 8.47 3.88
N GLU A 48 -7.81 9.54 4.58
CA GLU A 48 -9.00 9.65 5.42
C GLU A 48 -10.00 10.61 4.75
N LEU A 49 -11.26 10.21 4.70
CA LEU A 49 -12.34 11.08 4.27
C LEU A 49 -12.48 12.24 5.26
N SER A 50 -12.35 13.46 4.77
CA SER A 50 -12.47 14.67 5.58
C SER A 50 -13.84 15.33 5.47
N HIS A 51 -14.46 15.27 4.28
CA HIS A 51 -15.76 15.86 4.02
C HIS A 51 -16.54 15.02 3.00
N PHE A 52 -17.83 14.86 3.27
CA PHE A 52 -18.79 14.23 2.37
C PHE A 52 -19.97 15.17 2.14
N TYR A 53 -20.25 15.46 0.87
CA TYR A 53 -21.42 16.22 0.45
C TYR A 53 -22.26 15.39 -0.50
N HIS A 54 -23.56 15.35 -0.24
CA HIS A 54 -24.54 14.78 -1.13
C HIS A 54 -25.38 15.89 -1.77
N LEU A 55 -25.27 16.04 -3.09
CA LEU A 55 -26.04 17.01 -3.86
C LEU A 55 -27.10 16.30 -4.71
N ALA A 56 -28.25 16.95 -4.89
CA ALA A 56 -29.23 16.58 -5.91
C ALA A 56 -29.59 17.80 -6.75
N ASN A 57 -29.52 17.66 -8.08
CA ASN A 57 -29.79 18.75 -9.03
C ASN A 57 -28.99 20.05 -8.76
N GLY A 58 -27.82 19.93 -8.13
CA GLY A 58 -26.95 21.05 -7.76
C GLY A 58 -27.19 21.63 -6.35
N ASP A 59 -28.28 21.27 -5.68
CA ASP A 59 -28.57 21.68 -4.31
C ASP A 59 -27.97 20.71 -3.29
N THR A 60 -27.38 21.24 -2.21
CA THR A 60 -26.84 20.40 -1.13
C THR A 60 -27.97 19.83 -0.30
N LEU A 61 -28.10 18.50 -0.31
CA LEU A 61 -29.10 17.80 0.49
C LEU A 61 -28.56 17.42 1.88
N ILE A 62 -27.33 16.89 1.92
CA ILE A 62 -26.75 16.35 3.16
C ILE A 62 -25.26 16.72 3.21
N THR A 63 -24.84 17.23 4.35
CA THR A 63 -23.43 17.31 4.76
C THR A 63 -23.20 16.26 5.85
N ASP A 64 -22.46 15.20 5.56
CA ASP A 64 -22.14 14.17 6.54
C ASP A 64 -20.66 14.25 6.91
N THR A 65 -20.39 14.84 8.08
CA THR A 65 -19.04 14.88 8.65
C THR A 65 -18.76 13.70 9.59
N SER A 66 -19.76 12.85 9.84
CA SER A 66 -19.65 11.67 10.70
C SER A 66 -19.27 10.41 9.93
N LYS A 67 -19.45 10.40 8.60
CA LYS A 67 -19.01 9.31 7.73
C LYS A 67 -17.50 9.09 7.86
N VAL A 68 -17.13 7.94 8.38
CA VAL A 68 -15.75 7.48 8.45
C VAL A 68 -15.45 6.62 7.23
N GLN A 69 -14.43 7.00 6.46
CA GLN A 69 -13.96 6.21 5.33
C GLN A 69 -12.45 6.37 5.17
N HIS A 70 -11.79 5.26 4.86
CA HIS A 70 -10.36 5.19 4.63
C HIS A 70 -10.06 4.54 3.29
N LYS A 71 -9.00 5.01 2.63
CA LYS A 71 -8.42 4.37 1.44
C LYS A 71 -6.93 4.19 1.63
N ILE A 72 -6.40 3.07 1.19
CA ILE A 72 -4.96 2.80 1.14
C ILE A 72 -4.64 2.45 -0.31
N TYR A 73 -3.71 3.20 -0.89
CA TYR A 73 -3.07 2.90 -2.16
C TYR A 73 -1.62 2.52 -1.86
N LEU A 74 -1.18 1.35 -2.30
CA LEU A 74 0.18 0.85 -2.05
C LEU A 74 0.58 -0.16 -3.12
N ASP A 75 1.73 0.05 -3.77
CA ASP A 75 2.32 -0.91 -4.71
C ASP A 75 1.35 -1.36 -5.82
N GLY A 76 0.50 -0.45 -6.30
CA GLY A 76 -0.53 -0.75 -7.32
C GLY A 76 -1.77 -1.50 -6.80
N TYR A 77 -1.90 -1.67 -5.48
CA TYR A 77 -3.07 -2.23 -4.82
C TYR A 77 -3.86 -1.18 -4.07
N VAL A 78 -5.19 -1.35 -4.06
CA VAL A 78 -6.11 -0.50 -3.32
C VAL A 78 -6.92 -1.32 -2.34
N ILE A 79 -7.11 -0.78 -1.14
CA ILE A 79 -8.22 -1.16 -0.27
C ILE A 79 -8.91 0.11 0.22
N TRP A 80 -10.24 0.06 0.30
CA TRP A 80 -10.99 1.09 0.98
C TRP A 80 -12.16 0.50 1.76
N ASN A 81 -12.55 1.19 2.82
CA ASN A 81 -13.66 0.80 3.67
C ASN A 81 -14.31 2.03 4.30
N THR A 82 -15.58 1.91 4.66
CA THR A 82 -16.28 2.86 5.53
C THR A 82 -16.77 2.14 6.79
N SER A 83 -17.06 2.88 7.85
CA SER A 83 -17.82 2.31 8.97
C SER A 83 -19.17 1.78 8.46
N PRO A 84 -19.69 0.68 9.04
CA PRO A 84 -21.01 0.18 8.66
C PRO A 84 -22.08 1.26 8.79
N ALA A 85 -23.04 1.24 7.87
CA ALA A 85 -24.20 2.11 7.92
C ALA A 85 -25.17 1.72 9.06
N GLU A 86 -26.18 2.54 9.32
CA GLU A 86 -27.16 2.30 10.39
C GLU A 86 -27.91 0.95 10.23
N ASP A 87 -28.06 0.47 9.00
CA ASP A 87 -28.65 -0.82 8.68
C ASP A 87 -27.66 -2.00 8.78
N ALA A 88 -26.47 -1.75 9.33
CA ALA A 88 -25.33 -2.66 9.44
C ALA A 88 -24.75 -3.11 8.10
N SER A 89 -25.09 -2.44 6.99
CA SER A 89 -24.47 -2.74 5.70
C SER A 89 -22.99 -2.33 5.71
N GLU A 90 -22.14 -3.26 5.29
CA GLU A 90 -20.69 -3.07 5.16
C GLU A 90 -20.35 -2.65 3.73
N TRP A 91 -19.42 -1.71 3.59
CA TRP A 91 -18.98 -1.17 2.29
C TRP A 91 -17.46 -1.11 2.29
N HIS A 92 -16.86 -2.06 1.58
CA HIS A 92 -15.42 -2.17 1.44
C HIS A 92 -15.04 -2.86 0.14
N GLY A 93 -13.87 -2.55 -0.38
CA GLY A 93 -13.34 -3.12 -1.61
C GLY A 93 -11.83 -3.23 -1.59
N TYR A 94 -11.31 -4.29 -2.19
CA TYR A 94 -9.89 -4.52 -2.46
C TYR A 94 -9.69 -4.86 -3.93
N GLY A 95 -8.56 -4.41 -4.47
CA GLY A 95 -8.15 -4.77 -5.82
C GLY A 95 -6.87 -4.07 -6.22
N THR A 96 -6.77 -3.74 -7.50
CA THR A 96 -5.62 -3.02 -8.07
C THR A 96 -6.02 -1.60 -8.45
N TYR A 97 -5.05 -0.69 -8.47
CA TYR A 97 -5.23 0.64 -9.02
C TYR A 97 -4.11 1.05 -9.96
N THR A 98 -4.40 2.05 -10.79
CA THR A 98 -3.40 2.83 -11.52
C THR A 98 -3.70 4.31 -11.38
N PHE A 99 -2.68 5.16 -11.49
CA PHE A 99 -2.84 6.60 -11.47
C PHE A 99 -2.17 7.25 -12.69
N LYS A 100 -2.95 8.02 -13.46
CA LYS A 100 -2.44 8.75 -14.62
C LYS A 100 -3.30 9.99 -14.90
N ASN A 101 -2.66 11.12 -15.18
CA ASN A 101 -3.34 12.37 -15.55
C ASN A 101 -4.48 12.75 -14.58
N ASP A 102 -4.19 12.72 -13.28
CA ASP A 102 -5.15 13.00 -12.22
C ASP A 102 -6.43 12.13 -12.30
N THR A 103 -6.29 10.91 -12.78
CA THR A 103 -7.34 9.89 -12.81
C THR A 103 -6.84 8.63 -12.11
N ILE A 104 -7.57 8.19 -11.10
CA ILE A 104 -7.39 6.89 -10.44
C ILE A 104 -8.27 5.90 -11.20
N THR A 105 -7.72 4.76 -11.61
CA THR A 105 -8.51 3.64 -12.11
C THR A 105 -8.38 2.47 -11.16
N GLU A 106 -9.47 2.13 -10.46
CA GLU A 106 -9.54 0.98 -9.55
C GLU A 106 -10.21 -0.20 -10.26
N VAL A 107 -9.71 -1.41 -10.04
CA VAL A 107 -10.35 -2.67 -10.46
C VAL A 107 -10.50 -3.55 -9.22
N LEU A 108 -11.72 -3.63 -8.67
CA LEU A 108 -12.00 -4.32 -7.42
C LEU A 108 -12.27 -5.81 -7.66
N THR A 109 -11.53 -6.68 -6.96
CA THR A 109 -11.63 -8.15 -7.11
C THR A 109 -12.18 -8.84 -5.86
N SER A 110 -12.21 -8.13 -4.74
CA SER A 110 -12.84 -8.55 -3.50
C SER A 110 -13.63 -7.37 -2.93
N MET A 111 -14.89 -7.58 -2.56
CA MET A 111 -15.76 -6.51 -2.08
C MET A 111 -16.83 -7.04 -1.14
N SER A 112 -17.42 -6.13 -0.35
CA SER A 112 -18.56 -6.45 0.50
C SER A 112 -19.76 -6.90 -0.35
N TYR A 113 -20.72 -7.58 0.30
CA TYR A 113 -21.94 -8.00 -0.37
C TYR A 113 -22.71 -6.80 -0.96
N SER A 114 -22.82 -5.71 -0.20
CA SER A 114 -23.50 -4.47 -0.60
C SER A 114 -22.92 -3.82 -1.85
N MET A 115 -21.63 -4.04 -2.10
CA MET A 115 -20.90 -3.46 -3.24
C MET A 115 -20.85 -4.37 -4.47
N LYS A 116 -21.34 -5.62 -4.38
CA LYS A 116 -21.19 -6.60 -5.45
C LYS A 116 -21.84 -6.11 -6.74
N SER A 117 -21.05 -6.04 -7.80
CA SER A 117 -21.46 -5.52 -9.11
C SER A 117 -20.78 -6.32 -10.23
N ASP A 118 -21.45 -6.45 -11.38
CA ASP A 118 -20.85 -7.01 -12.60
C ASP A 118 -19.81 -6.07 -13.22
N ILE A 119 -19.91 -4.77 -12.91
CA ILE A 119 -18.94 -3.74 -13.27
C ILE A 119 -18.13 -3.41 -12.02
N ASN A 120 -16.86 -3.81 -12.02
CA ASN A 120 -15.94 -3.65 -10.89
C ASN A 120 -14.75 -2.71 -11.19
N THR A 121 -14.80 -2.02 -12.33
CA THR A 121 -13.81 -1.01 -12.72
C THR A 121 -14.36 0.38 -12.46
N TYR A 122 -13.61 1.20 -11.73
CA TYR A 122 -13.98 2.55 -11.35
C TYR A 122 -12.94 3.52 -11.91
N ILE A 123 -13.38 4.42 -12.80
CA ILE A 123 -12.55 5.48 -13.38
C ILE A 123 -12.90 6.77 -12.64
N ILE A 124 -11.96 7.28 -11.87
CA ILE A 124 -12.18 8.34 -10.88
C ILE A 124 -11.25 9.51 -11.18
N PRO A 125 -11.71 10.50 -11.97
CA PRO A 125 -11.03 11.78 -12.09
C PRO A 125 -10.99 12.48 -10.73
N ILE A 126 -9.85 13.07 -10.38
CA ILE A 126 -9.66 13.78 -9.12
C ILE A 126 -9.10 15.19 -9.34
N GLU A 127 -9.44 16.10 -8.43
CA GLU A 127 -8.70 17.34 -8.23
C GLU A 127 -7.81 17.16 -7.01
N ARG A 128 -6.49 17.35 -7.13
CA ARG A 128 -5.56 17.05 -6.03
C ARG A 128 -4.57 18.15 -5.71
N THR A 129 -4.12 18.11 -4.46
CA THR A 129 -2.94 18.78 -3.94
C THR A 129 -1.97 17.71 -3.42
N LYS A 130 -0.89 18.11 -2.75
CA LYS A 130 0.07 17.16 -2.15
C LYS A 130 -0.57 16.24 -1.08
N ASN A 131 -1.47 16.81 -0.26
CA ASN A 131 -1.99 16.16 0.95
C ASN A 131 -3.51 16.00 0.94
N SER A 132 -4.17 16.24 -0.19
CA SER A 132 -5.62 16.11 -0.32
C SER A 132 -6.01 15.86 -1.77
N TYR A 133 -7.10 15.12 -1.97
CA TYR A 133 -7.79 15.07 -3.26
C TYR A 133 -9.30 15.11 -3.08
N LYS A 134 -10.00 15.57 -4.12
CA LYS A 134 -11.45 15.59 -4.26
C LYS A 134 -11.85 14.65 -5.40
N GLN A 135 -12.83 13.80 -5.16
CA GLN A 135 -13.52 13.04 -6.20
C GLN A 135 -15.02 13.37 -6.20
N VAL A 136 -15.68 13.17 -7.34
CA VAL A 136 -17.12 13.34 -7.49
C VAL A 136 -17.70 12.10 -8.15
N ASN A 137 -18.48 11.33 -7.40
CA ASN A 137 -19.22 10.21 -7.95
C ASN A 137 -20.62 10.71 -8.37
N THR A 138 -20.90 10.63 -9.67
CA THR A 138 -22.18 11.09 -10.24
C THR A 138 -23.03 9.89 -10.62
N TYR A 139 -24.30 9.90 -10.21
CA TYR A 139 -25.27 8.88 -10.60
C TYR A 139 -26.65 9.50 -10.78
N SER A 140 -27.51 8.84 -11.54
CA SER A 140 -28.88 9.28 -11.76
C SER A 140 -29.86 8.26 -11.18
N HIS A 141 -30.90 8.74 -10.54
CA HIS A 141 -32.06 7.94 -10.17
C HIS A 141 -33.32 8.67 -10.62
N ASN A 142 -34.09 8.05 -11.51
CA ASN A 142 -35.18 8.68 -12.26
C ASN A 142 -34.70 9.93 -13.02
N ASP A 143 -35.34 11.07 -12.78
CA ASP A 143 -35.03 12.39 -13.36
C ASP A 143 -34.03 13.20 -12.52
N THR A 144 -33.57 12.66 -11.39
CA THR A 144 -32.67 13.36 -10.48
C THR A 144 -31.23 12.92 -10.67
N VAL A 145 -30.33 13.90 -10.80
CA VAL A 145 -28.88 13.67 -10.83
C VAL A 145 -28.31 13.93 -9.45
N PHE A 146 -27.58 12.94 -8.93
CA PHE A 146 -26.93 12.98 -7.64
C PHE A 146 -25.44 13.09 -7.78
N HIS A 147 -24.82 13.86 -6.88
CA HIS A 147 -23.37 13.96 -6.76
C HIS A 147 -22.95 13.63 -5.33
N ASN A 148 -22.11 12.61 -5.18
CA ASN A 148 -21.37 12.36 -3.95
C ASN A 148 -19.99 12.99 -4.09
N ILE A 149 -19.76 14.09 -3.39
CA ILE A 149 -18.48 14.79 -3.37
C ILE A 149 -17.72 14.33 -2.13
N GLU A 150 -16.55 13.74 -2.36
CA GLU A 150 -15.69 13.22 -1.32
C GLU A 150 -14.36 13.96 -1.34
N ILE A 151 -13.97 14.52 -0.19
CA ILE A 151 -12.67 15.17 -0.02
C ILE A 151 -11.84 14.34 0.94
N TYR A 152 -10.72 13.82 0.48
CA TYR A 152 -9.79 13.04 1.28
C TYR A 152 -8.58 13.89 1.68
N LYS A 153 -8.05 13.60 2.87
CA LYS A 153 -6.76 14.11 3.34
C LYS A 153 -5.80 12.94 3.56
N ARG A 154 -4.53 13.17 3.28
CA ARG A 154 -3.46 12.18 3.52
C ARG A 154 -3.22 12.07 5.03
N ILE A 155 -3.14 10.84 5.55
CA ILE A 155 -2.69 10.58 6.92
C ILE A 155 -1.16 10.53 6.89
N ASN A 156 -0.52 11.28 7.79
CA ASN A 156 0.93 11.30 7.99
C ASN A 156 1.28 10.63 9.32
#